data_AF-A0A8J7L4L5-F1
#
_entry.id   AF-A0A8J7L4L5-F1
#
_cell.length_a   1.000
_cell.length_b   1.000
_cell.length_c   1.000
_cell.angle_alpha   90.00
_cell.angle_beta   90.00
_cell.angle_gamma   90.00
#
_symmetry.space_group_name_H-M   'P 1'
#
loop_
_entity.id
_entity.type
_entity.pdbx_description
1 polymer ?
#
loop_
_entity_poly.entity_id
_entity_poly.type
_entity_poly.pdbx_seq_one_letter_code
_entity_poly.pdbx_strand_id
1 'polypeptide(L)' 'MLALGMLRVLHKNLNYRQKFSWNRLWQAYQRGHHSQLNPDTWEPELLWHLPLTDVQALFFLVKN' A
#
# COMPACT_ATOMS: atom_id res chain seq x y z
N MET A 1 -37.95 -12.90 1.17
CA MET A 1 -36.68 -13.38 1.78
C MET A 1 -35.43 -13.19 0.88
N LEU A 2 -35.41 -12.21 -0.05
CA LEU A 2 -34.26 -12.00 -0.95
C LEU A 2 -33.32 -10.85 -0.50
N ALA A 3 -33.80 -9.92 0.34
CA ALA A 3 -33.01 -8.78 0.82
C ALA A 3 -31.93 -9.16 1.84
N LEU A 4 -32.17 -10.17 2.69
CA LEU A 4 -31.22 -10.59 3.73
C LEU A 4 -29.98 -11.32 3.17
N GLY A 5 -30.13 -12.00 2.02
CA GLY A 5 -29.02 -12.68 1.35
C GLY A 5 -27.99 -11.70 0.80
N MET A 6 -28.45 -10.63 0.15
CA MET A 6 -27.58 -9.57 -0.36
C MET A 6 -26.89 -8.80 0.77
N LEU A 7 -27.60 -8.51 1.87
CA LEU A 7 -27.00 -7.87 3.05
C LEU A 7 -25.86 -8.71 3.65
N ARG A 8 -26.03 -10.04 3.70
CA ARG A 8 -25.02 -10.99 4.20
C ARG A 8 -23.79 -11.05 3.30
N VAL A 9 -23.98 -10.98 1.98
CA VAL A 9 -22.88 -10.98 1.00
C VAL A 9 -22.12 -9.66 1.04
N LEU A 10 -22.82 -8.52 1.16
CA LEU A 10 -22.19 -7.20 1.31
C LEU A 10 -21.40 -7.11 2.63
N HIS A 11 -21.96 -7.60 3.74
CA HIS A 11 -21.27 -7.63 5.04
C HIS A 11 -20.04 -8.55 5.03
N LYS A 12 -20.12 -9.72 4.37
CA LYS A 12 -18.94 -10.58 4.15
C LYS A 12 -17.88 -9.91 3.27
N ASN A 13 -18.29 -9.22 2.20
CA ASN A 13 -17.37 -8.53 1.30
C ASN A 13 -16.70 -7.31 1.95
N LEU A 14 -17.41 -6.55 2.79
CA LEU A 14 -16.84 -5.43 3.55
C LEU A 14 -15.75 -5.91 4.51
N ASN A 15 -15.99 -7.02 5.23
CA ASN A 15 -14.97 -7.67 6.07
C ASN A 15 -13.79 -8.25 5.27
N TYR A 16 -14.01 -8.67 4.02
CA TYR A 16 -12.94 -9.15 3.13
C TYR A 16 -12.07 -8.01 2.59
N ARG A 17 -12.69 -6.85 2.30
CA ARG A 17 -11.99 -5.64 1.84
C ARG A 17 -11.29 -4.88 2.98
N GLN A 18 -11.74 -5.05 4.22
CA GLN A 18 -11.13 -4.43 5.41
C GLN A 18 -10.20 -5.38 6.19
N LYS A 19 -9.33 -6.15 5.52
CA LYS A 19 -8.13 -6.66 6.20
C LYS A 19 -7.08 -5.55 6.35
N PHE A 20 -7.48 -4.46 6.98
CA PHE A 20 -6.55 -3.59 7.68
C PHE A 20 -6.13 -4.35 8.93
N SER A 21 -4.88 -4.82 8.93
CA SER A 21 -4.28 -5.43 10.11
C SER A 21 -3.21 -4.49 10.66
N TRP A 22 -3.07 -4.45 11.97
CA TRP A 22 -1.96 -3.77 12.62
C TRP A 22 -0.60 -4.23 12.06
N ASN A 23 -0.49 -5.50 11.67
CA ASN A 23 0.70 -6.03 11.00
C ASN A 23 0.99 -5.32 9.67
N ARG A 24 -0.03 -5.05 8.84
CA ARG A 24 0.15 -4.35 7.56
C ARG A 24 0.53 -2.89 7.78
N LEU A 25 -0.06 -2.24 8.78
CA LEU A 25 0.31 -0.87 9.15
C LEU A 25 1.76 -0.81 9.66
N TRP A 26 2.14 -1.74 10.54
CA TRP A 26 3.48 -1.84 11.08
C TRP A 26 4.52 -2.08 10.00
N GLN A 27 4.25 -2.98 9.04
CA GLN A 27 5.12 -3.19 7.88
C GLN A 27 5.23 -1.94 7.01
N ALA A 28 4.13 -1.22 6.78
CA ALA A 28 4.17 0.04 6.02
C ALA A 28 5.02 1.10 6.74
N TYR A 29 4.85 1.23 8.06
CA TYR A 29 5.66 2.13 8.88
C TYR A 29 7.15 1.77 8.83
N GLN A 30 7.50 0.49 9.01
CA GLN A 30 8.89 0.04 8.94
C GLN A 30 9.51 0.28 7.55
N ARG A 31 8.74 0.10 6.47
CA ARG A 31 9.22 0.42 5.11
C ARG A 31 9.45 1.92 4.93
N GLY A 32 8.53 2.76 5.40
CA GLY A 32 8.68 4.21 5.33
C GLY A 32 9.86 4.71 6.16
N HIS A 33 10.03 4.20 7.38
CA HIS A 33 11.12 4.56 8.27
C HIS A 33 12.51 4.18 7.73
N HIS A 34 12.63 3.07 6.99
CA HIS A 34 13.88 2.66 6.35
C HIS A 34 14.04 3.20 4.92
N SER A 35 13.05 3.90 4.39
CA SER A 35 13.11 4.51 3.06
C SER A 35 13.98 5.77 3.10
N GLN A 36 14.63 6.06 1.98
CA GLN A 36 15.28 7.37 1.76
C GLN A 36 14.36 8.39 1.07
N LEU A 37 13.09 8.03 0.86
CA LEU A 37 12.10 8.94 0.29
C LEU A 37 11.83 10.09 1.28
N ASN A 38 12.24 11.29 0.92
CA ASN A 38 11.83 12.51 1.60
C ASN A 38 10.63 13.14 0.86
N PRO A 39 9.41 13.11 1.45
CA PRO A 39 8.22 13.67 0.81
C PRO A 39 8.33 15.17 0.53
N ASP A 40 9.07 15.91 1.35
CA ASP A 40 9.19 17.37 1.24
C ASP A 40 10.01 17.80 0.02
N THR A 41 10.80 16.88 -0.53
CA THR A 41 11.66 17.11 -1.71
C THR A 41 11.37 16.13 -2.83
N TRP A 42 10.23 15.42 -2.77
CA TRP A 42 9.92 14.39 -3.74
C TRP A 42 9.31 14.99 -5.01
N GLU A 43 10.04 14.87 -6.12
CA GLU A 43 9.61 15.31 -7.46
C GLU A 43 9.41 14.10 -8.36
N PRO A 44 8.19 13.51 -8.39
CA PRO A 44 7.94 12.28 -9.12
C PRO A 44 8.11 12.41 -10.64
N GLU A 45 7.88 13.60 -11.20
CA GLU A 45 7.97 13.90 -12.64
C GLU A 45 9.38 13.64 -13.17
N LEU A 46 10.41 13.86 -12.36
CA LEU A 46 11.80 13.56 -12.71
C LEU A 46 12.06 12.06 -12.88
N LEU A 47 11.19 11.20 -12.34
CA LEU A 47 11.39 9.75 -12.27
C LEU A 47 10.39 8.96 -13.11
N TRP A 48 9.36 9.59 -13.69
CA TRP A 48 8.31 8.90 -14.47
C TRP A 48 8.82 8.12 -15.68
N HIS A 49 9.95 8.53 -16.23
CA HIS A 49 10.57 7.86 -17.37
C HIS A 49 11.32 6.58 -16.98
N LEU A 50 11.59 6.38 -15.68
CA LEU A 50 12.33 5.23 -15.18
C LEU A 50 11.40 4.04 -14.94
N PRO A 51 11.88 2.81 -15.18
CA PRO A 51 11.21 1.60 -14.72
C PRO A 51 10.98 1.62 -13.21
N LEU A 52 9.86 1.03 -12.76
CA LEU A 52 9.50 0.98 -11.35
C LEU A 52 10.59 0.32 -10.48
N THR A 53 11.29 -0.68 -11.01
CA THR A 53 12.41 -1.35 -10.33
C THR A 53 13.53 -0.38 -9.97
N ASP A 54 13.82 0.55 -10.86
CA ASP A 54 14.93 1.48 -10.73
C ASP A 54 14.55 2.58 -9.74
N VAL A 55 13.30 3.08 -9.81
CA VAL A 55 12.74 4.00 -8.82
C VAL A 55 12.71 3.38 -7.43
N GLN A 56 12.35 2.10 -7.31
CA GLN A 56 12.35 1.38 -6.03
C GLN A 56 13.75 1.20 -5.45
N ALA A 57 14.75 0.95 -6.31
CA ALA A 57 16.16 0.85 -5.90
C ALA A 57 16.69 2.18 -5.37
N LEU A 58 16.33 3.31 -6.00
CA LEU A 58 16.74 4.66 -5.56
C LEU A 58 16.30 4.97 -4.12
N PHE A 59 15.13 4.51 -3.70
CA PHE A 59 14.60 4.76 -2.36
C PHE A 59 14.78 3.60 -1.38
N PHE A 60 15.60 2.59 -1.73
CA PHE A 60 15.83 1.38 -0.93
C PHE A 60 14.53 0.66 -0.52
N LEU A 61 13.48 0.78 -1.35
CA LEU A 61 12.16 0.23 -1.06
C LEU A 61 12.08 -1.29 -1.27
N VAL A 62 13.10 -1.89 -1.89
CA VAL A 62 13.22 -3.34 -2.09
C VAL A 62 14.41 -3.85 -1.29
N LYS A 63 14.10 -4.60 -0.24
CA LYS A 63 15.04 -5.55 0.39
C LYS A 63 14.75 -6.92 -0.22
N ASN A 64 15.78 -7.62 -0.68
CA ASN A 64 15.72 -8.98 -1.24
C ASN A 64 14.77 -9.91 -0.50
#